data_AF-H3NFZ3-F1
#
_entry.id   AF-H3NFZ3-F1
#
_cell.length_a   1.000
_cell.length_b   1.000
_cell.length_c   1.000
_cell.angle_alpha   90.00
_cell.angle_beta   90.00
_cell.angle_gamma   90.00
#
_symmetry.space_group_name_H-M   'P 1'
#
loop_
_entity.id
_entity.type
_entity.pdbx_description
1 polymer ?
#
loop_
_entity_poly.entity_id
_entity_poly.type
_entity_poly.pdbx_seq_one_letter_code
_entity_poly.pdbx_strand_id
1 'polypeptide(L)'
;MSHNDHTVRFRVENNDENEVSITLKAVYKALSEKGYHPINQIVGYLLSGDPAYIPRHNDARNLIKRHERDEILEELVTHYLEDSQR
;
A
#
# COMPACT_ATOMS: atom_id res chain seq x y z
N MET A 1 19.02 31.34 24.17
CA MET A 1 19.29 30.41 23.05
C MET A 1 17.96 29.76 22.68
N SER A 2 17.40 30.08 21.51
CA SER A 2 16.12 29.54 21.06
C SER A 2 16.40 28.38 20.11
N HIS A 3 16.06 27.16 20.52
CA HIS A 3 16.19 25.97 19.67
C HIS A 3 15.08 26.00 18.61
N ASN A 4 15.47 26.24 17.36
CA ASN A 4 14.62 26.05 16.19
C ASN A 4 14.56 24.55 15.89
N ASP A 5 13.54 23.88 16.41
CA ASP A 5 13.22 22.50 16.07
C ASP A 5 12.49 22.49 14.73
N HIS A 6 13.26 22.62 13.64
CA HIS A 6 12.73 22.46 12.28
C HIS A 6 12.59 20.97 12.01
N THR A 7 11.39 20.44 12.21
CA THR A 7 11.03 19.10 11.73
C THR A 7 11.10 19.11 10.20
N VAL A 8 12.22 18.64 9.67
CA VAL A 8 12.39 18.45 8.23
C VAL A 8 11.45 17.31 7.83
N ARG A 9 10.29 17.63 7.26
CA ARG A 9 9.50 16.64 6.52
C ARG A 9 10.34 16.23 5.32
N PHE A 10 11.02 15.09 5.44
CA PHE A 10 11.69 14.44 4.33
C PHE A 10 10.62 14.18 3.27
N ARG A 11 10.61 15.00 2.23
CA ARG A 11 9.82 14.75 1.03
C ARG A 11 10.49 13.59 0.30
N VAL A 12 10.00 12.38 0.55
CA VAL A 12 10.31 11.21 -0.28
C VAL A 12 9.51 11.34 -1.57
N GLU A 13 9.89 12.31 -2.39
CA GLU A 13 9.22 12.61 -3.65
C GLU A 13 9.46 11.44 -4.64
N ASN A 14 8.39 10.68 -4.93
CA ASN A 14 8.16 9.77 -6.07
C ASN A 14 8.66 8.31 -6.02
N ASN A 15 9.49 7.90 -5.07
CA ASN A 15 9.99 6.51 -5.07
C ASN A 15 9.03 5.53 -4.36
N ASP A 16 8.46 5.96 -3.23
CA ASP A 16 7.59 5.12 -2.39
C ASP A 16 6.19 4.94 -2.99
N GLU A 17 5.63 5.99 -3.61
CA GLU A 17 4.35 5.93 -4.35
C GLU A 17 4.37 4.84 -5.43
N ASN A 18 5.50 4.75 -6.16
CA ASN A 18 5.71 3.69 -7.14
C ASN A 18 5.84 2.32 -6.47
N GLU A 19 6.50 2.20 -5.32
CA GLU A 19 6.67 0.92 -4.63
C GLU A 19 5.33 0.36 -4.12
N VAL A 20 4.50 1.17 -3.46
CA VAL A 20 3.17 0.73 -2.98
C VAL A 20 2.30 0.29 -4.17
N SER A 21 2.28 1.08 -5.26
CA SER A 21 1.55 0.74 -6.49
C SER A 21 2.00 -0.58 -7.11
N ILE A 22 3.33 -0.81 -7.19
CA ILE A 22 3.90 -2.06 -7.69
C ILE A 22 3.51 -3.24 -6.80
N THR A 23 3.61 -3.08 -5.48
CA THR A 23 3.24 -4.10 -4.50
C THR A 23 1.76 -4.46 -4.62
N LEU A 24 0.86 -3.48 -4.68
CA LEU A 24 -0.58 -3.71 -4.84
C LEU A 24 -0.91 -4.45 -6.15
N LYS A 25 -0.25 -4.11 -7.27
CA LYS A 25 -0.40 -4.82 -8.55
C LYS A 25 0.06 -6.28 -8.46
N ALA A 26 1.19 -6.53 -7.79
CA ALA A 26 1.70 -7.88 -7.59
C ALA A 26 0.75 -8.72 -6.73
N VAL A 27 0.22 -8.13 -5.65
CA VAL A 27 -0.77 -8.76 -4.76
C VAL A 27 -2.06 -9.06 -5.51
N TYR A 28 -2.57 -8.10 -6.29
CA TYR A 28 -3.76 -8.26 -7.11
C TYR A 28 -3.61 -9.45 -8.08
N LYS A 29 -2.48 -9.53 -8.78
CA LYS A 29 -2.17 -10.63 -9.70
C LYS A 29 -2.11 -11.97 -8.96
N ALA A 30 -1.41 -12.03 -7.82
CA ALA A 30 -1.28 -13.26 -7.04
C ALA A 30 -2.64 -13.76 -6.50
N LEU A 31 -3.52 -12.85 -6.10
CA LEU A 31 -4.90 -13.16 -5.69
C LEU A 31 -5.73 -13.68 -6.86
N SER A 32 -5.63 -13.03 -8.01
CA SER A 32 -6.35 -13.40 -9.24
C SER A 32 -5.95 -14.79 -9.74
N GLU A 33 -4.64 -15.09 -9.76
CA GLU A 33 -4.11 -16.40 -10.16
C GLU A 33 -4.56 -17.55 -9.24
N LYS A 34 -4.86 -17.24 -7.97
CA LYS A 34 -5.37 -18.20 -7.01
C LYS A 34 -6.89 -18.28 -6.97
N GLY A 35 -7.60 -17.49 -7.78
CA GLY A 35 -9.06 -17.48 -7.84
C GLY A 35 -9.74 -16.79 -6.66
N TYR A 36 -9.02 -15.95 -5.91
CA TYR A 36 -9.61 -15.09 -4.88
C TYR A 36 -10.18 -13.82 -5.49
N HIS A 37 -11.10 -13.16 -4.78
CA HIS A 37 -11.58 -11.82 -5.15
C HIS A 37 -10.59 -10.76 -4.67
N PRO A 38 -9.73 -10.18 -5.53
CA PRO A 38 -8.54 -9.48 -5.07
C PRO A 38 -8.86 -8.25 -4.22
N ILE A 39 -9.85 -7.46 -4.65
CA ILE A 39 -10.28 -6.25 -3.95
C ILE A 39 -10.77 -6.57 -2.54
N ASN A 40 -11.56 -7.62 -2.35
CA ASN A 40 -12.12 -7.98 -1.05
C ASN A 40 -11.02 -8.41 -0.07
N GLN A 41 -10.01 -9.13 -0.58
CA GLN A 41 -8.88 -9.58 0.23
C GLN A 41 -7.96 -8.43 0.63
N ILE A 42 -7.71 -7.49 -0.29
CA ILE A 42 -6.92 -6.29 0.00
C ILE A 42 -7.65 -5.42 1.04
N VAL A 43 -8.95 -5.17 0.85
CA VAL A 43 -9.76 -4.42 1.83
C VAL A 43 -9.79 -5.15 3.18
N GLY A 44 -9.97 -6.47 3.19
CA GLY A 44 -9.93 -7.28 4.40
C GLY A 44 -8.60 -7.17 5.14
N TYR A 45 -7.48 -7.20 4.42
CA TYR A 45 -6.15 -6.98 4.98
C TYR A 45 -5.98 -5.57 5.57
N LEU A 46 -6.39 -4.52 4.86
CA LEU A 46 -6.24 -3.14 5.33
C LEU A 46 -7.03 -2.90 6.62
N LEU A 47 -8.27 -3.38 6.70
CA LEU A 47 -9.13 -3.21 7.87
C LEU A 47 -8.69 -4.05 9.08
N SER A 48 -8.34 -5.33 8.85
CA SER A 48 -8.05 -6.26 9.95
C SER A 48 -6.57 -6.30 10.37
N GLY A 49 -5.67 -6.01 9.42
CA GLY A 49 -4.23 -6.25 9.56
C GLY A 49 -3.82 -7.72 9.52
N ASP A 50 -4.75 -8.65 9.25
CA ASP A 50 -4.44 -10.07 9.21
C ASP A 50 -3.82 -10.47 7.86
N PRO A 51 -2.55 -10.89 7.81
CA PRO A 51 -1.92 -11.34 6.57
C PRO A 51 -2.54 -12.61 5.98
N ALA A 52 -3.43 -13.31 6.70
CA ALA A 52 -4.16 -14.47 6.18
C ALA A 52 -4.99 -14.14 4.93
N TYR A 53 -5.47 -12.91 4.79
CA TYR A 53 -6.20 -12.44 3.60
C TYR A 53 -5.35 -12.50 2.32
N ILE A 54 -4.03 -12.37 2.42
CA ILE A 54 -3.13 -12.35 1.27
C ILE A 54 -2.45 -13.72 1.12
N PRO A 55 -2.52 -14.39 -0.03
CA PRO A 55 -1.88 -15.69 -0.23
C PRO A 55 -0.36 -15.56 -0.20
N ARG A 56 0.33 -16.65 0.16
CA ARG A 56 1.80 -16.73 0.09
C ARG A 56 2.34 -16.85 -1.35
N HIS A 57 1.45 -16.87 -2.33
CA HIS A 57 1.78 -17.04 -3.75
C HIS A 57 2.55 -15.84 -4.29
N ASN A 58 3.56 -16.07 -5.12
CA ASN A 58 4.42 -15.03 -5.72
C ASN A 58 4.94 -13.99 -4.72
N ASP A 59 5.23 -14.41 -3.48
CA ASP A 59 5.73 -13.55 -2.41
C ASP A 59 4.79 -12.38 -2.00
N ALA A 60 3.54 -12.37 -2.49
CA ALA A 60 2.59 -11.27 -2.31
C ALA A 60 2.37 -10.91 -0.83
N ARG A 61 2.26 -11.92 0.04
CA ARG A 61 2.11 -11.70 1.48
C ARG A 61 3.32 -10.99 2.10
N ASN A 62 4.54 -11.26 1.65
CA ASN A 62 5.72 -10.60 2.21
C ASN A 62 5.87 -9.20 1.65
N LEU A 63 5.58 -9.00 0.35
CA LEU A 63 5.61 -7.68 -0.28
C LEU A 63 4.69 -6.69 0.43
N ILE A 64 3.42 -7.04 0.62
CA ILE A 64 2.45 -6.14 1.26
C ILE A 64 2.72 -5.89 2.76
N LYS A 65 3.48 -6.77 3.41
CA LYS A 65 3.90 -6.61 4.81
C LYS A 65 5.07 -5.65 4.99
N ARG A 66 5.76 -5.27 3.91
CA ARG A 66 6.86 -4.29 3.96
C ARG A 66 6.36 -2.87 4.13
N HIS A 67 5.12 -2.62 3.72
CA HIS A 67 4.46 -1.33 3.82
C HIS A 67 3.55 -1.30 5.04
N GLU A 68 3.48 -0.15 5.70
CA GLU A 68 2.48 0.05 6.74
C GLU A 68 1.09 0.21 6.11
N ARG A 69 0.02 -0.08 6.87
CA ARG A 69 -1.34 -0.11 6.30
C ARG A 69 -1.88 1.28 6.02
N ASP A 70 -1.51 2.23 6.86
CA ASP A 70 -1.78 3.65 6.70
C ASP A 70 -1.05 4.22 5.48
N GLU A 71 0.21 3.84 5.24
CA GLU A 71 0.95 4.17 4.00
C GLU A 71 0.18 3.71 2.75
N ILE A 72 -0.28 2.44 2.74
CA ILE A 72 -1.08 1.90 1.61
C ILE A 72 -2.40 2.66 1.46
N LEU A 73 -3.08 2.99 2.57
CA LEU A 73 -4.35 3.72 2.53
C LEU A 73 -4.18 5.17 2.07
N GLU A 74 -3.15 5.85 2.53
CA GLU A 74 -2.81 7.22 2.12
C GLU A 74 -2.58 7.27 0.62
N GLU A 75 -1.77 6.36 0.08
CA GLU A 75 -1.52 6.25 -1.36
C GLU A 75 -2.82 6.02 -2.16
N LEU A 76 -3.67 5.08 -1.71
CA LEU A 76 -4.94 4.80 -2.38
C LEU A 76 -5.88 6.02 -2.40
N VAL A 77 -5.96 6.77 -1.30
CA VAL A 77 -6.82 7.96 -1.20
C VAL A 77 -6.26 9.10 -2.04
N THR A 78 -4.94 9.33 -1.99
CA THR A 78 -4.26 10.33 -2.81
C THR A 78 -4.51 10.07 -4.29
N HIS A 79 -4.23 8.85 -4.76
CA HIS A 79 -4.42 8.49 -6.16
C HIS A 79 -5.88 8.61 -6.62
N TYR A 80 -6.84 8.20 -5.79
CA TYR A 80 -8.27 8.33 -6.09
C TYR A 80 -8.72 9.78 -6.25
N LEU A 81 -8.22 10.67 -5.38
CA LEU A 81 -8.53 12.10 -5.44
C LEU A 81 -7.81 12.80 -6.60
N GLU A 82 -6.57 12.45 -6.90
CA GLU A 82 -5.81 13.00 -8.02
C GLU A 82 -6.41 12.64 -9.39
N ASP A 83 -6.83 11.39 -9.59
CA ASP A 83 -7.51 10.96 -10.81
C ASP A 83 -8.87 11.67 -10.99
N SER A 84 -9.50 12.09 -9.89
CA SER A 84 -10.75 12.86 -9.92
C SER A 84 -10.57 14.35 -10.28
N GLN A 85 -9.33 14.84 -10.33
CA GLN A 85 -8.98 16.21 -10.73
C GLN A 85 -8.40 16.30 -12.16
N ARG A 86 -8.33 15.18 -12.88
CA ARG A 86 -7.94 15.11 -14.30
C ARG A 86 -9.14 15.13 -15.22
#